data_AF-A0A1I4HWZ5-F1
#
_entry.id   AF-A0A1I4HWZ5-F1
#
_cell.length_a   1.000
_cell.length_b   1.000
_cell.length_c   1.000
_cell.angle_alpha   90.00
_cell.angle_beta   90.00
_cell.angle_gamma   90.00
#
_symmetry.space_group_name_H-M   'P 1'
#
loop_
_entity.id
_entity.type
_entity.pdbx_description
1 polymer ?
#
loop_
_entity_poly.entity_id
_entity_poly.type
_entity_poly.pdbx_seq_one_letter_code
_entity_poly.pdbx_strand_id
1 'polypeptide(L)'
;MILRYYADAEIPEWHDRTLRLLRTLHDEHGITVEIDRVDEQHGPITDFPGEVRYPTPEDVYERDLKRNRELNQAIDQTPSEAFKRYGKLDIAGNIAVVDDEGTVRWASTLPGYADGYRPGVESRTAMDFLEDIAASPSNRLCVECLSLLDGDENFCPNCGYEVP
;
A
#
# COMPACT_ATOMS: atom_id res chain seq x y z
N MET A 1 0.73 12.31 4.63
CA MET A 1 0.79 10.92 4.13
C MET A 1 -0.52 10.22 4.40
N ILE A 2 -1.00 9.44 3.44
CA ILE A 2 -2.16 8.56 3.58
C ILE A 2 -1.77 7.14 3.16
N LEU A 3 -2.12 6.14 3.96
CA LEU A 3 -2.06 4.73 3.56
C LEU A 3 -3.42 4.25 3.11
N ARG A 4 -3.52 3.90 1.82
CA ARG A 4 -4.76 3.40 1.22
C ARG A 4 -4.69 1.90 1.03
N TYR A 5 -5.73 1.21 1.49
CA TYR A 5 -5.93 -0.21 1.23
C TYR A 5 -6.98 -0.40 0.14
N TYR A 6 -6.58 -1.03 -0.96
CA TYR A 6 -7.51 -1.56 -1.95
C TYR A 6 -8.05 -2.87 -1.39
N ALA A 7 -9.17 -2.76 -0.69
CA ALA A 7 -9.63 -3.79 0.22
C ALA A 7 -10.16 -5.04 -0.45
N ASP A 8 -10.44 -6.01 0.42
CA ASP A 8 -10.97 -7.33 0.11
C ASP A 8 -9.97 -8.24 -0.62
N ALA A 9 -8.79 -8.42 -0.02
CA ALA A 9 -7.86 -9.47 -0.41
C ALA A 9 -8.58 -10.83 -0.51
N GLU A 10 -8.27 -11.63 -1.53
CA GLU A 10 -8.88 -12.96 -1.74
C GLU A 10 -8.74 -13.87 -0.50
N ILE A 11 -7.63 -13.74 0.23
CA ILE A 11 -7.37 -14.49 1.46
C ILE A 11 -7.92 -13.71 2.68
N PRO A 12 -8.92 -14.24 3.40
CA PRO A 12 -9.54 -13.55 4.54
C PRO A 12 -8.55 -13.16 5.64
N GLU A 13 -7.56 -14.02 5.90
CA GLU A 13 -6.54 -13.77 6.92
C GLU A 13 -5.66 -12.57 6.58
N TRP A 14 -5.36 -12.36 5.28
CA TRP A 14 -4.63 -11.18 4.82
C TRP A 14 -5.49 -9.93 4.97
N HIS A 15 -6.76 -9.98 4.57
CA HIS A 15 -7.69 -8.87 4.73
C HIS A 15 -7.78 -8.42 6.20
N ASP A 16 -8.07 -9.35 7.10
CA ASP A 16 -8.20 -9.07 8.53
C ASP A 16 -6.89 -8.55 9.15
N ARG A 17 -5.75 -9.09 8.71
CA ARG A 17 -4.44 -8.67 9.19
C ARG A 17 -4.10 -7.26 8.70
N THR A 18 -4.38 -6.93 7.44
CA THR A 18 -4.23 -5.58 6.90
C THR A 18 -5.06 -4.57 7.70
N LEU A 19 -6.34 -4.87 7.98
CA LEU A 19 -7.19 -3.98 8.78
C LEU A 19 -6.63 -3.74 10.19
N ARG A 20 -6.07 -4.77 10.84
CA ARG A 20 -5.39 -4.62 12.13
C ARG A 20 -4.15 -3.75 12.04
N LEU A 21 -3.30 -3.98 11.05
CA LEU A 21 -2.06 -3.20 10.86
C LEU A 21 -2.35 -1.73 10.57
N LEU A 22 -3.36 -1.43 9.74
CA LEU A 22 -3.79 -0.04 9.49
C LEU A 22 -4.28 0.66 10.76
N ARG A 23 -5.02 -0.04 11.62
CA ARG A 23 -5.41 0.51 12.94
C ARG A 23 -4.19 0.80 13.81
N THR A 24 -3.25 -0.14 13.90
CA THR A 24 -1.99 0.08 14.62
C THR A 24 -1.22 1.29 14.09
N LEU A 25 -1.10 1.41 12.76
CA LEU A 25 -0.43 2.54 12.11
C LEU A 25 -1.11 3.88 12.41
N HIS A 26 -2.44 3.89 12.43
CA HIS A 26 -3.20 5.07 12.83
C HIS A 26 -3.00 5.41 14.31
N ASP A 27 -3.16 4.43 15.20
CA ASP A 27 -3.22 4.65 16.65
C ASP A 27 -1.83 4.92 17.26
N GLU A 28 -0.78 4.24 16.79
CA GLU A 28 0.57 4.34 17.34
C GLU A 28 1.42 5.39 16.62
N HIS A 29 1.23 5.57 15.30
CA HIS A 29 2.06 6.46 14.48
C HIS A 29 1.30 7.67 13.94
N GLY A 30 0.00 7.79 14.19
CA GLY A 30 -0.82 8.92 13.73
C GLY A 30 -0.97 8.99 12.21
N ILE A 31 -0.74 7.88 11.49
CA ILE A 31 -0.81 7.83 10.03
C ILE A 31 -2.28 7.82 9.59
N THR A 32 -2.64 8.73 8.69
CA THR A 32 -3.96 8.71 8.05
C THR A 32 -4.12 7.44 7.23
N VAL A 33 -5.22 6.73 7.42
CA VAL A 33 -5.54 5.49 6.69
C VAL A 33 -6.85 5.65 5.93
N GLU A 34 -6.95 5.00 4.77
CA GLU A 34 -8.15 4.95 3.93
C GLU A 34 -8.36 3.53 3.40
N ILE A 35 -9.61 3.20 3.12
CA ILE A 35 -9.99 1.95 2.45
C ILE A 35 -10.81 2.29 1.20
N ASP A 36 -10.39 1.71 0.09
CA ASP A 36 -11.23 1.58 -1.10
C ASP A 36 -11.62 0.10 -1.23
N ARG A 37 -12.85 -0.26 -0.85
CA ARG A 37 -13.39 -1.63 -1.04
C ARG A 37 -13.73 -1.84 -2.50
N VAL A 38 -12.77 -2.38 -3.24
CA VAL A 38 -12.83 -2.58 -4.69
C VAL A 38 -13.49 -3.90 -5.11
N ASP A 39 -13.56 -4.88 -4.20
CA ASP A 39 -14.07 -6.21 -4.52
C ASP A 39 -14.78 -6.81 -3.29
N GLU A 40 -15.98 -6.32 -2.96
CA GLU A 40 -16.69 -6.68 -1.73
C GLU A 40 -16.98 -8.20 -1.63
N GLN A 41 -16.12 -8.92 -0.90
CA GLN A 41 -16.20 -10.37 -0.70
C GLN A 41 -16.27 -10.75 0.78
N HIS A 42 -15.84 -9.87 1.68
CA HIS A 42 -15.88 -10.08 3.13
C HIS A 42 -17.03 -9.32 3.79
N GLY A 43 -17.23 -9.59 5.09
CA GLY A 43 -18.21 -8.87 5.91
C GLY A 43 -17.98 -7.36 5.97
N PRO A 44 -18.93 -6.59 6.53
CA PRO A 44 -18.80 -5.15 6.65
C PRO A 44 -17.59 -4.77 7.52
N ILE A 45 -16.86 -3.74 7.09
CA ILE A 45 -15.77 -3.15 7.85
C ILE A 45 -16.36 -2.13 8.82
N THR A 46 -16.42 -2.46 10.11
CA THR A 46 -16.92 -1.58 11.18
C THR A 46 -15.79 -0.98 11.99
N ASP A 47 -16.00 0.21 12.54
CA ASP A 47 -15.06 0.86 13.48
C ASP A 47 -13.65 1.01 12.89
N PHE A 48 -13.55 1.34 11.60
CA PHE A 48 -12.28 1.71 10.98
C PHE A 48 -12.00 3.20 11.23
N PRO A 49 -10.79 3.59 11.67
CA PRO A 49 -10.50 4.97 12.03
C PRO A 49 -10.47 5.93 10.83
N GLY A 50 -10.33 5.39 9.61
CA GLY A 50 -10.24 6.15 8.37
C GLY A 50 -11.52 6.17 7.53
N GLU A 51 -11.43 6.78 6.35
CA GLU A 51 -12.52 6.77 5.37
C GLU A 51 -12.61 5.42 4.65
N VAL A 52 -13.83 4.92 4.46
CA VAL A 52 -14.12 3.72 3.65
C VAL A 52 -14.97 4.13 2.45
N ARG A 53 -14.45 3.87 1.25
CA ARG A 53 -15.08 4.15 -0.05
C ARG A 53 -15.32 2.84 -0.80
N TYR A 54 -16.18 2.90 -1.82
CA TYR A 54 -16.63 1.73 -2.59
C TYR A 54 -16.50 1.98 -4.10
N PRO A 55 -15.29 2.28 -4.61
CA PRO A 55 -15.07 2.44 -6.04
C PRO A 55 -15.03 1.07 -6.75
N THR A 56 -15.23 1.08 -8.07
CA THR A 56 -14.94 -0.11 -8.87
C THR A 56 -13.42 -0.31 -9.05
N PRO A 57 -12.93 -1.53 -9.35
CA PRO A 57 -11.54 -1.74 -9.73
C PRO A 57 -11.11 -0.83 -10.89
N GLU A 58 -12.00 -0.59 -11.86
CA GLU A 58 -11.75 0.29 -13.00
C GLU A 58 -11.53 1.75 -12.57
N ASP A 59 -12.37 2.26 -11.66
CA ASP A 59 -12.24 3.63 -11.15
C ASP A 59 -10.89 3.82 -10.44
N VAL A 60 -10.49 2.87 -9.60
CA VAL A 60 -9.18 2.89 -8.94
C VAL A 60 -8.06 2.81 -9.96
N TYR A 61 -8.16 1.92 -10.95
CA TYR A 61 -7.11 1.76 -11.95
C TYR A 61 -6.90 3.04 -12.78
N GLU A 62 -7.97 3.71 -13.19
CA GLU A 62 -7.87 4.96 -13.96
C GLU A 62 -7.38 6.13 -13.09
N ARG A 63 -7.85 6.22 -11.83
CA ARG A 63 -7.49 7.30 -10.89
C ARG A 63 -6.05 7.20 -10.42
N ASP A 64 -5.64 6.01 -9.96
CA ASP A 64 -4.41 5.84 -9.17
C ASP A 64 -3.25 5.24 -9.96
N LEU A 65 -3.53 4.37 -10.94
CA LEU A 65 -2.54 3.41 -11.45
C LEU A 65 -2.12 3.65 -12.91
N LYS A 66 -3.06 3.78 -13.85
CA LYS A 66 -2.81 3.68 -15.30
C LYS A 66 -1.88 4.75 -15.88
N ARG A 67 -1.95 5.99 -15.39
CA ARG A 67 -1.23 7.15 -15.94
C ARG A 67 -0.46 7.92 -14.88
N ASN A 68 -0.04 7.22 -13.83
CA ASN A 68 0.69 7.81 -12.72
C ASN A 68 2.20 7.65 -12.96
N ARG A 69 2.89 8.75 -13.26
CA ARG A 69 4.32 8.73 -13.63
C ARG A 69 5.19 8.44 -12.42
N GLU A 70 4.81 8.99 -11.27
CA GLU A 70 5.47 8.87 -9.98
C GLU A 70 5.45 7.42 -9.53
N LEU A 71 4.28 6.78 -9.57
CA LEU A 71 4.13 5.35 -9.32
C LEU A 71 4.98 4.52 -10.29
N ASN A 72 4.93 4.81 -11.59
CA ASN A 72 5.68 4.07 -12.61
C ASN A 72 7.20 4.07 -12.38
N GLN A 73 7.72 5.10 -11.69
CA GLN A 73 9.14 5.18 -11.34
C GLN A 73 9.46 4.46 -10.03
N ALA A 74 8.45 4.20 -9.20
CA ALA A 74 8.58 3.57 -7.89
C ALA A 74 8.33 2.05 -7.90
N ILE A 75 7.83 1.47 -8.99
CA ILE A 75 7.59 0.03 -9.13
C ILE A 75 8.38 -0.57 -10.29
N ASP A 76 8.82 -1.82 -10.15
CA ASP A 76 9.66 -2.51 -11.15
C ASP A 76 8.94 -2.89 -12.45
N GLN A 77 7.61 -2.76 -12.48
CA GLN A 77 6.75 -3.24 -13.57
C GLN A 77 5.84 -2.11 -14.03
N THR A 78 5.34 -2.19 -15.25
CA THR A 78 4.27 -1.27 -15.65
C THR A 78 2.99 -1.57 -14.85
N PRO A 79 2.12 -0.57 -14.61
CA PRO A 79 0.85 -0.80 -13.90
C PRO A 79 -0.03 -1.86 -14.57
N SER A 80 0.05 -2.01 -15.89
CA SER A 80 -0.67 -3.09 -16.57
C SER A 80 -0.11 -4.47 -16.22
N GLU A 81 1.20 -4.63 -16.10
CA GLU A 81 1.82 -5.91 -15.70
C GLU A 81 1.59 -6.21 -14.22
N ALA A 82 1.59 -5.18 -13.37
CA ALA A 82 1.41 -5.33 -11.93
C ALA A 82 -0.05 -5.63 -11.54
N PHE A 83 -1.02 -4.97 -12.17
CA PHE A 83 -2.41 -4.93 -11.70
C PHE A 83 -3.42 -5.52 -12.70
N LYS A 84 -2.97 -6.16 -13.78
CA LYS A 84 -3.86 -6.93 -14.67
C LYS A 84 -3.38 -8.37 -14.80
N ARG A 85 -4.29 -9.31 -14.51
CA ARG A 85 -4.08 -10.75 -14.73
C ARG A 85 -5.15 -11.30 -15.65
N TYR A 86 -4.73 -11.98 -16.71
CA TYR A 86 -5.62 -12.57 -17.72
C TYR A 86 -6.67 -11.59 -18.28
N GLY A 87 -6.29 -10.30 -18.43
CA GLY A 87 -7.16 -9.25 -18.94
C GLY A 87 -8.15 -8.65 -17.93
N LYS A 88 -8.12 -9.09 -16.67
CA LYS A 88 -8.91 -8.52 -15.56
C LYS A 88 -8.02 -7.74 -14.61
N LEU A 89 -8.59 -6.74 -13.96
CA LEU A 89 -7.91 -5.99 -12.90
C LEU A 89 -7.79 -6.87 -11.65
N ASP A 90 -6.59 -6.94 -11.10
CA ASP A 90 -6.23 -7.69 -9.89
C ASP A 90 -5.54 -6.73 -8.93
N ILE A 91 -6.35 -5.96 -8.21
CA ILE A 91 -5.92 -4.83 -7.36
C ILE A 91 -6.17 -5.14 -5.89
N ALA A 92 -7.22 -5.90 -5.59
CA ALA A 92 -7.65 -6.21 -4.23
C ALA A 92 -6.53 -6.85 -3.41
N GLY A 93 -6.41 -6.41 -2.16
CA GLY A 93 -5.34 -6.81 -1.24
C GLY A 93 -4.09 -5.92 -1.28
N ASN A 94 -3.92 -5.04 -2.27
CA ASN A 94 -2.76 -4.16 -2.34
C ASN A 94 -2.89 -2.91 -1.47
N ILE A 95 -1.74 -2.33 -1.11
CA ILE A 95 -1.60 -1.10 -0.34
C ILE A 95 -0.94 -0.03 -1.20
N ALA A 96 -1.35 1.21 -1.02
CA ALA A 96 -0.74 2.38 -1.62
C ALA A 96 -0.33 3.41 -0.58
N VAL A 97 0.79 4.07 -0.84
CA VAL A 97 1.22 5.29 -0.18
C VAL A 97 0.76 6.46 -1.04
N VAL A 98 -0.05 7.33 -0.45
CA VAL A 98 -0.66 8.47 -1.12
C VAL A 98 -0.18 9.75 -0.45
N ASP A 99 0.19 10.74 -1.25
CA ASP A 99 0.54 12.06 -0.73
C ASP A 99 -0.71 12.87 -0.38
N ASP A 100 -0.50 14.05 0.21
CA ASP A 100 -1.58 14.91 0.69
C ASP A 100 -2.39 15.55 -0.47
N GLU A 101 -1.87 15.51 -1.71
CA GLU A 101 -2.60 15.91 -2.92
C GLU A 101 -3.48 14.78 -3.47
N GLY A 102 -3.40 13.58 -2.88
CA GLY A 102 -4.14 12.40 -3.31
C GLY A 102 -3.43 11.59 -4.41
N THR A 103 -2.17 11.89 -4.72
CA THR A 103 -1.39 11.19 -5.74
C THR A 103 -0.73 9.95 -5.12
N VAL A 104 -0.90 8.79 -5.77
CA VAL A 104 -0.23 7.56 -5.35
C VAL A 104 1.26 7.64 -5.67
N ARG A 105 2.10 7.61 -4.62
CA ARG A 105 3.56 7.66 -4.72
C ARG A 105 4.17 6.28 -4.90
N TRP A 106 3.53 5.27 -4.31
CA TRP A 106 3.91 3.87 -4.39
C TRP A 106 2.70 2.98 -4.16
N ALA A 107 2.71 1.78 -4.73
CA ALA A 107 1.76 0.73 -4.40
C ALA A 107 2.43 -0.64 -4.42
N SER A 108 2.02 -1.51 -3.50
CA SER A 108 2.39 -2.93 -3.56
C SER A 108 1.87 -3.54 -4.86
N THR A 109 2.58 -4.54 -5.36
CA THR A 109 2.17 -5.29 -6.57
C THR A 109 1.82 -6.74 -6.27
N LEU A 110 1.95 -7.12 -5.00
CA LEU A 110 1.64 -8.44 -4.46
C LEU A 110 0.90 -8.24 -3.13
N PRO A 111 -0.33 -8.77 -2.96
CA PRO A 111 -1.15 -8.51 -1.77
C PRO A 111 -0.74 -9.31 -0.52
N GLY A 112 0.03 -10.40 -0.67
CA GLY A 112 0.39 -11.30 0.42
C GLY A 112 1.77 -11.04 1.04
N TYR A 113 2.30 -12.04 1.75
CA TYR A 113 3.69 -12.13 2.24
C TYR A 113 4.63 -12.67 1.16
N ALA A 114 5.91 -12.30 1.22
CA ALA A 114 6.94 -12.73 0.28
C ALA A 114 7.18 -14.24 0.25
N ASP A 115 6.94 -14.94 1.37
CA ASP A 115 7.09 -16.40 1.49
C ASP A 115 6.12 -17.19 0.59
N GLY A 116 4.99 -16.58 0.22
CA GLY A 116 4.03 -17.09 -0.76
C GLY A 116 4.46 -16.87 -2.21
N TYR A 117 5.60 -16.22 -2.45
CA TYR A 117 6.11 -15.85 -3.76
C TYR A 117 7.56 -16.30 -3.98
N ARG A 118 8.19 -15.82 -5.05
CA ARG A 118 9.60 -16.09 -5.36
C ARG A 118 10.51 -15.24 -4.46
N PRO A 119 11.75 -15.70 -4.14
CA PRO A 119 12.70 -14.89 -3.36
C PRO A 119 12.96 -13.51 -3.99
N GLY A 120 13.19 -12.49 -3.15
CA GLY A 120 13.55 -11.14 -3.59
C GLY A 120 12.35 -10.29 -4.03
N VAL A 121 11.18 -10.47 -3.41
CA VAL A 121 9.97 -9.68 -3.68
C VAL A 121 9.38 -9.02 -2.44
N GLU A 122 10.10 -9.05 -1.32
CA GLU A 122 9.75 -8.46 -0.02
C GLU A 122 9.42 -6.97 -0.16
N SER A 123 10.11 -6.27 -1.06
CA SER A 123 9.85 -4.84 -1.33
C SER A 123 8.55 -4.55 -2.07
N ARG A 124 7.87 -5.59 -2.58
CA ARG A 124 6.70 -5.48 -3.45
C ARG A 124 5.41 -5.95 -2.78
N THR A 125 5.51 -6.58 -1.62
CA THR A 125 4.42 -7.23 -0.90
C THR A 125 3.73 -6.26 0.05
N ALA A 126 2.40 -6.31 0.08
CA ALA A 126 1.60 -5.45 0.95
C ALA A 126 1.82 -5.80 2.43
N MET A 127 1.92 -7.10 2.73
CA MET A 127 2.00 -7.58 4.11
C MET A 127 3.35 -7.28 4.76
N ASP A 128 4.46 -7.60 4.08
CA ASP A 128 5.80 -7.31 4.60
C ASP A 128 5.97 -5.78 4.76
N PHE A 129 5.53 -5.00 3.76
CA PHE A 129 5.53 -3.54 3.86
C PHE A 129 4.79 -3.03 5.09
N LEU A 130 3.54 -3.46 5.31
CA LEU A 130 2.71 -3.02 6.44
C LEU A 130 3.31 -3.41 7.80
N GLU A 131 3.89 -4.60 7.91
CA GLU A 131 4.52 -5.04 9.15
C GLU A 131 5.78 -4.24 9.46
N ASP A 132 6.61 -3.96 8.45
CA ASP A 132 7.80 -3.15 8.61
C ASP A 132 7.47 -1.73 9.07
N ILE A 133 6.50 -1.07 8.43
CA ILE A 133 6.12 0.31 8.82
C ILE A 133 5.33 0.37 10.13
N ALA A 134 4.64 -0.70 10.52
CA ALA A 134 3.97 -0.77 11.81
C ALA A 134 5.00 -0.86 12.95
N ALA A 135 6.13 -1.52 12.73
CA ALA A 135 7.24 -1.50 13.68
C ALA A 135 7.93 -0.13 13.75
N SER A 136 8.24 0.46 12.59
CA SER A 136 8.71 1.84 12.46
C SER A 136 8.46 2.33 11.04
N PRO A 137 7.73 3.44 10.81
CA PRO A 137 7.48 3.94 9.45
C PRO A 137 8.76 4.16 8.64
N SER A 138 9.82 4.58 9.32
CA SER A 138 11.17 4.78 8.80
C SER A 138 11.83 3.51 8.22
N ASN A 139 11.34 2.31 8.53
CA ASN A 139 11.87 1.07 7.96
C ASN A 139 11.66 0.99 6.44
N ARG A 140 10.63 1.67 5.91
CA ARG A 140 10.29 1.62 4.49
C ARG A 140 10.02 2.99 3.87
N LEU A 141 9.82 4.02 4.67
CA LEU A 141 9.38 5.33 4.20
C LEU A 141 10.11 6.47 4.90
N CYS A 142 10.53 7.47 4.13
CA CYS A 142 10.83 8.76 4.70
C CYS A 142 9.51 9.47 5.09
N VAL A 143 9.32 9.73 6.38
CA VAL A 143 8.12 10.38 6.90
C VAL A 143 7.91 11.81 6.38
N GLU A 144 8.97 12.48 5.91
CA GLU A 144 8.91 13.85 5.38
C GLU A 144 8.54 13.91 3.89
N CYS A 145 9.14 13.07 3.04
CA CYS A 145 8.98 13.17 1.58
C CYS A 145 8.33 11.94 0.92
N LEU A 146 7.97 10.93 1.72
CA LEU A 146 7.29 9.70 1.32
C LEU A 146 8.07 8.84 0.31
N SER A 147 9.37 9.12 0.14
CA SER A 147 10.26 8.24 -0.62
C SER A 147 10.42 6.92 0.10
N LEU A 148 10.42 5.84 -0.69
CA LEU A 148 10.79 4.52 -0.19
C LEU A 148 12.22 4.53 0.33
N LEU A 149 12.43 3.77 1.39
CA LEU A 149 13.71 3.49 2.02
C LEU A 149 14.01 1.99 1.93
N ASP A 150 15.29 1.66 1.87
CA ASP A 150 15.80 0.29 1.90
C ASP A 150 15.95 -0.23 3.35
N GLY A 151 15.89 0.66 4.34
CA GLY A 151 15.84 0.37 5.78
C GLY A 151 17.20 0.37 6.47
N ASP A 152 18.29 0.65 5.74
CA ASP A 152 19.65 0.79 6.26
C ASP A 152 20.16 2.25 6.23
N GLU A 153 19.33 3.18 5.77
CA GLU A 153 19.70 4.57 5.64
C GLU A 153 19.65 5.32 6.98
N ASN A 154 20.69 6.12 7.24
CA ASN A 154 20.67 7.12 8.31
C ASN A 154 20.07 8.45 7.84
N PHE A 155 19.96 8.65 6.51
CA PHE A 155 19.40 9.84 5.90
C PHE A 155 18.59 9.46 4.68
N CYS A 156 17.43 10.09 4.48
CA CYS A 156 16.64 9.89 3.28
C CYS A 156 17.43 10.35 2.04
N PRO A 157 17.65 9.47 1.05
CA PRO A 157 18.44 9.81 -0.14
C PRO A 157 17.77 10.85 -1.04
N ASN A 158 16.45 11.05 -0.89
CA ASN A 158 15.70 12.00 -1.70
C ASN A 158 15.65 13.43 -1.10
N CYS A 159 15.52 13.56 0.22
CA CYS A 159 15.34 14.88 0.86
C CYS A 159 16.41 15.23 1.92
N GLY A 160 17.28 14.29 2.30
CA GLY A 160 18.34 14.51 3.30
C GLY A 160 17.87 14.52 4.75
N TYR A 161 16.60 14.21 5.03
CA TYR A 161 16.08 14.07 6.40
C TYR A 161 16.80 12.93 7.14
N GLU A 162 17.21 13.18 8.38
CA GLU A 162 17.83 12.16 9.24
C GLU A 162 16.76 11.17 9.72
N VAL A 163 16.96 9.89 9.43
CA VAL A 163 15.99 8.84 9.72
C VAL A 163 16.23 8.33 11.16
N PRO A 164 15.21 8.35 12.03
CA PRO A 164 15.34 7.92 13.43
C PRO A 164 15.39 6.41 13.62
#